data_AF-A0A9Q3GJ28-F1
#
_entry.id   AF-A0A9Q3GJ28-F1
#
_cell.length_a   1.000
_cell.length_b   1.000
_cell.length_c   1.000
_cell.angle_alpha   90.00
_cell.angle_beta   90.00
_cell.angle_gamma   90.00
#
_symmetry.space_group_name_H-M   'P 1'
#
loop_
_entity.id
_entity.type
_entity.pdbx_description
1 polymer ?
#
loop_
_entity_poly.entity_id
_entity_poly.type
_entity_poly.pdbx_seq_one_letter_code
_entity_poly.pdbx_strand_id
1 'polypeptide(L)'
;MMLSACAMSSPPVTPLSTFGPTYGSGSKDIDFNVCAKKFTEIRKPIASFCKRNSIEDVKSTLNDAYSSLESLATDFHSSVENKGSKSLSAKYSEYSEAFVGILGDFEEVLNEFISYPKISRVCHEILTEYDQQFDSISADFESVGVDVAELFSQSSIDVTIWSYFGFTFQKKYGFGEEDSSPH
;
A
#
# COMPACT_ATOMS: atom_id res chain seq x y z
N MET A 1 -8.99 27.56 -64.63
CA MET A 1 -9.89 26.78 -63.77
C MET A 1 -9.01 25.89 -62.91
N MET A 2 -8.93 26.19 -61.61
CA MET A 2 -7.98 25.57 -60.69
C MET A 2 -8.46 24.19 -60.22
N LEU A 3 -7.48 23.29 -60.05
CA LEU A 3 -7.58 21.97 -59.43
C LEU A 3 -8.08 22.10 -57.99
N SER A 4 -9.07 21.30 -57.61
CA SER A 4 -9.49 21.15 -56.22
C SER A 4 -9.29 19.69 -55.80
N ALA A 5 -8.28 19.50 -54.95
CA ALA A 5 -8.02 18.23 -54.27
C ALA A 5 -8.79 18.23 -52.95
N CYS A 6 -9.59 17.19 -52.70
CA CYS A 6 -10.24 16.97 -51.42
C CYS A 6 -9.20 16.44 -50.42
N ALA A 7 -8.74 17.30 -49.51
CA ALA A 7 -7.98 16.91 -48.33
C ALA A 7 -8.93 16.29 -47.30
N MET A 8 -8.65 15.06 -46.88
CA MET A 8 -9.32 14.42 -45.74
C MET A 8 -8.80 15.07 -44.44
N SER A 9 -9.70 15.75 -43.74
CA SER A 9 -9.45 16.33 -42.43
C SER A 9 -9.61 15.24 -41.36
N SER A 10 -8.52 14.78 -40.76
CA SER A 10 -8.57 13.96 -39.55
C SER A 10 -9.18 14.76 -38.39
N PRO A 11 -9.98 14.14 -37.50
CA PRO A 11 -10.54 14.83 -36.36
C PRO A 11 -9.45 15.15 -35.31
N PRO A 12 -9.61 16.24 -34.53
CA PRO A 12 -8.67 16.62 -33.50
C PRO A 12 -8.71 15.61 -32.34
N VAL A 13 -7.52 15.14 -31.93
CA VAL A 13 -7.33 14.34 -30.72
C VAL A 13 -7.59 15.24 -29.52
N THR A 14 -8.64 14.93 -28.75
CA THR A 14 -8.91 15.57 -27.47
C THR A 14 -7.84 15.12 -26.47
N PRO A 15 -7.12 16.03 -25.78
CA PRO A 15 -6.25 15.61 -24.70
C PRO A 15 -7.11 15.07 -23.55
N LEU A 16 -6.81 13.85 -23.13
CA LEU A 16 -7.33 13.21 -21.92
C LEU A 16 -7.08 14.15 -20.74
N SER A 17 -8.15 14.67 -20.13
CA SER A 17 -8.04 15.43 -18.88
C SER A 17 -7.49 14.52 -17.79
N THR A 18 -6.20 14.68 -17.50
CA THR A 18 -5.55 14.19 -16.28
C THR A 18 -6.22 14.87 -15.11
N PHE A 19 -7.14 14.18 -14.45
CA PHE A 19 -7.60 14.54 -13.10
C PHE A 19 -6.44 14.26 -12.13
N GLY A 20 -5.58 15.24 -11.93
CA GLY A 20 -4.77 15.33 -10.72
C GLY A 20 -5.54 16.16 -9.70
N PRO A 21 -5.73 15.72 -8.45
CA PRO A 21 -6.31 16.58 -7.42
C PRO A 21 -5.31 17.69 -7.08
N THR A 22 -5.78 18.93 -7.09
CA THR A 22 -5.04 20.11 -6.64
C THR A 22 -5.24 20.25 -5.13
N TYR A 23 -4.19 20.00 -4.34
CA TYR A 23 -4.26 20.06 -2.88
C TYR A 23 -3.91 21.46 -2.34
N GLY A 24 -4.80 22.00 -1.51
CA GLY A 24 -4.64 23.26 -0.79
C GLY A 24 -3.78 23.11 0.46
N SER A 25 -2.96 24.13 0.70
CA SER A 25 -2.01 24.30 1.81
C SER A 25 -2.71 24.60 3.14
N GLY A 26 -2.26 23.98 4.26
CA GLY A 26 -2.55 24.53 5.60
C GLY A 26 -2.66 23.60 6.82
N SER A 27 -2.47 22.29 6.72
CA SER A 27 -2.18 21.40 7.86
C SER A 27 -1.10 20.41 7.43
N LYS A 28 -0.30 19.85 8.36
CA LYS A 28 0.44 18.61 8.04
C LYS A 28 -0.63 17.54 7.80
N ASP A 29 -1.15 17.47 6.58
CA ASP A 29 -2.04 16.40 6.16
C ASP A 29 -1.19 15.13 6.09
N ILE A 30 -1.76 14.04 6.59
CA ILE A 30 -1.13 12.72 6.54
C ILE A 30 -1.03 12.34 5.07
N ASP A 31 0.17 12.05 4.60
CA ASP A 31 0.42 11.76 3.19
C ASP A 31 0.72 10.27 2.98
N PHE A 32 -0.33 9.49 2.80
CA PHE A 32 -0.25 8.07 2.43
C PHE A 32 0.48 7.86 1.09
N ASN A 33 0.49 8.85 0.18
CA ASN A 33 1.12 8.70 -1.13
C ASN A 33 2.64 8.62 -1.05
N VAL A 34 3.26 9.24 -0.04
CA VAL A 34 4.72 9.13 0.17
C VAL A 34 5.10 7.68 0.46
N CYS A 35 4.34 7.01 1.32
CA CYS A 35 4.56 5.60 1.66
C CYS A 35 4.25 4.68 0.48
N ALA A 36 3.10 4.86 -0.19
CA ALA A 36 2.74 4.08 -1.38
C ALA A 36 3.82 4.16 -2.48
N LYS A 37 4.26 5.39 -2.79
CA LYS A 37 5.34 5.61 -3.76
C LYS A 37 6.63 4.88 -3.37
N LYS A 38 6.97 4.85 -2.08
CA LYS A 38 8.15 4.12 -1.60
C LYS A 38 8.05 2.63 -1.91
N PHE A 39 6.92 1.98 -1.64
CA PHE A 39 6.73 0.56 -1.95
C PHE A 39 6.76 0.27 -3.46
N THR A 40 6.13 1.13 -4.27
CA THR A 40 6.25 1.06 -5.72
C THR A 40 7.72 1.17 -6.19
N GLU A 41 8.51 2.07 -5.61
CA GLU A 41 9.89 2.32 -6.01
C GLU A 41 10.86 1.18 -5.63
N ILE A 42 10.68 0.54 -4.48
CA ILE A 42 11.61 -0.50 -4.00
C ILE A 42 11.45 -1.84 -4.72
N ARG A 43 10.32 -2.10 -5.39
CA ARG A 43 10.04 -3.39 -6.02
C ARG A 43 11.14 -3.83 -7.00
N LYS A 44 11.50 -2.96 -7.94
CA LYS A 44 12.54 -3.25 -8.95
C LYS A 44 13.92 -3.50 -8.31
N PRO A 45 14.40 -2.65 -7.38
CA PRO A 45 15.59 -2.93 -6.59
C PRO A 45 15.54 -4.27 -5.88
N ILE A 46 14.47 -4.59 -5.14
CA ILE A 46 14.32 -5.85 -4.41
C ILE A 46 14.43 -7.05 -5.35
N ALA A 47 13.71 -7.05 -6.48
CA ALA A 47 13.80 -8.12 -7.47
C ALA A 47 15.24 -8.29 -7.99
N SER A 48 15.95 -7.19 -8.24
CA SER A 48 17.34 -7.19 -8.71
C SER A 48 18.34 -7.68 -7.66
N PHE A 49 18.18 -7.29 -6.41
CA PHE A 49 19.03 -7.74 -5.30
C PHE A 49 18.78 -9.21 -4.97
N CYS A 50 17.52 -9.66 -5.04
CA CYS A 50 17.17 -11.06 -4.85
C CYS A 50 17.83 -11.97 -5.88
N LYS A 51 17.78 -11.59 -7.18
CA LYS A 51 18.45 -12.32 -8.26
C LYS A 51 19.97 -12.45 -8.06
N ARG A 52 20.59 -11.47 -7.43
CA ARG A 52 22.03 -11.44 -7.13
C ARG A 52 22.37 -12.02 -5.75
N ASN A 53 21.38 -12.51 -5.01
CA ASN A 53 21.53 -13.01 -3.64
C ASN A 53 22.19 -11.99 -2.69
N SER A 54 21.91 -10.70 -2.88
CA SER A 54 22.47 -9.61 -2.06
C SER A 54 21.56 -9.34 -0.86
N ILE A 55 21.73 -10.11 0.21
CA ILE A 55 20.88 -10.07 1.40
C ILE A 55 20.91 -8.70 2.08
N GLU A 56 22.10 -8.11 2.24
CA GLU A 56 22.24 -6.81 2.94
C GLU A 56 21.57 -5.67 2.16
N ASP A 57 21.64 -5.68 0.83
CA ASP A 57 20.94 -4.69 0.01
C ASP A 57 19.42 -4.84 0.12
N VAL A 58 18.91 -6.08 0.16
CA VAL A 58 17.48 -6.34 0.38
C VAL A 58 17.06 -5.82 1.75
N LYS A 59 17.79 -6.17 2.82
CA LYS A 59 17.50 -5.70 4.18
C LYS A 59 17.52 -4.19 4.27
N SER A 60 18.55 -3.55 3.72
CA SER A 60 18.65 -2.09 3.71
C SER A 60 17.49 -1.44 2.96
N THR A 61 17.07 -2.01 1.84
CA THR A 61 15.94 -1.50 1.04
C THR A 61 14.62 -1.65 1.78
N LEU A 62 14.40 -2.79 2.45
CA LEU A 62 13.23 -3.00 3.30
C LEU A 62 13.23 -2.03 4.49
N ASN A 63 14.32 -1.90 5.23
CA ASN A 63 14.37 -0.99 6.39
C ASN A 63 14.06 0.48 6.03
N ASP A 64 14.57 0.96 4.89
CA ASP A 64 14.28 2.30 4.38
C ASP A 64 12.79 2.49 4.04
N ALA A 65 12.14 1.47 3.49
CA ALA A 65 10.70 1.49 3.27
C ALA A 65 9.90 1.36 4.57
N TYR A 66 10.37 0.55 5.52
CA TYR A 66 9.78 0.37 6.84
C TYR A 66 9.73 1.71 7.60
N SER A 67 10.82 2.48 7.62
CA SER A 67 10.82 3.80 8.25
C SER A 67 9.79 4.77 7.65
N SER A 68 9.47 4.62 6.37
CA SER A 68 8.42 5.42 5.73
C SER A 68 7.02 5.01 6.20
N LEU A 69 6.79 3.71 6.43
CA LEU A 69 5.55 3.20 7.01
C LEU A 69 5.40 3.55 8.49
N GLU A 70 6.48 3.42 9.28
CA GLU A 70 6.50 3.77 10.70
C GLU A 70 6.21 5.26 10.93
N SER A 71 6.79 6.13 10.10
CA SER A 71 6.48 7.58 10.13
C SER A 71 5.01 7.84 9.79
N LEU A 72 4.47 7.16 8.78
CA LEU A 72 3.06 7.26 8.41
C LEU A 72 2.15 6.82 9.56
N ALA A 73 2.42 5.66 10.17
CA ALA A 73 1.66 5.13 11.30
C ALA A 73 1.66 6.12 12.47
N THR A 74 2.82 6.67 12.82
CA THR A 74 2.97 7.64 13.91
C THR A 74 2.19 8.94 13.65
N ASP A 75 2.30 9.48 12.43
CA ASP A 75 1.58 10.70 12.04
C ASP A 75 0.06 10.47 11.97
N PHE A 76 -0.36 9.30 11.50
CA PHE A 76 -1.77 8.90 11.43
C PHE A 76 -2.36 8.77 12.83
N HIS A 77 -1.71 8.00 13.70
CA HIS A 77 -2.09 7.82 15.10
C HIS A 77 -2.23 9.17 15.82
N SER A 78 -1.23 10.04 15.67
CA SER A 78 -1.25 11.39 16.24
C SER A 78 -2.43 12.23 15.74
N SER A 79 -2.80 12.10 14.46
CA SER A 79 -3.95 12.82 13.91
C SER A 79 -5.28 12.28 14.44
N VAL A 80 -5.38 10.96 14.66
CA VAL A 80 -6.56 10.30 15.26
C VAL A 80 -6.76 10.77 16.70
N GLU A 81 -5.71 10.77 17.52
CA GLU A 81 -5.80 11.21 18.93
C GLU A 81 -6.17 12.71 19.07
N ASN A 82 -5.61 13.56 18.21
CA ASN A 82 -5.71 15.02 18.38
C ASN A 82 -6.98 15.65 17.76
N LYS A 83 -7.70 14.96 16.86
CA LYS A 83 -8.88 15.53 16.18
C LYS A 83 -10.15 14.81 16.61
N GLY A 84 -10.98 15.49 17.41
CA GLY A 84 -12.28 14.98 17.84
C GLY A 84 -13.25 14.70 16.68
N SER A 85 -13.25 13.46 16.21
CA SER A 85 -14.30 12.59 15.62
C SER A 85 -15.37 13.13 14.63
N LYS A 86 -15.73 14.41 14.56
CA LYS A 86 -17.01 14.82 13.93
C LYS A 86 -16.94 15.52 12.56
N SER A 87 -15.77 15.80 11.99
CA SER A 87 -15.66 16.51 10.70
C SER A 87 -14.78 15.80 9.65
N LEU A 88 -14.44 14.52 9.85
CA LEU A 88 -13.34 13.87 9.13
C LEU A 88 -13.73 12.58 8.38
N SER A 89 -15.00 12.18 8.34
CA SER A 89 -15.40 10.92 7.68
C SER A 89 -14.93 10.82 6.22
N ALA A 90 -15.02 11.92 5.46
CA ALA A 90 -14.52 11.96 4.09
C ALA A 90 -12.98 11.79 4.01
N LYS A 91 -12.22 12.42 4.91
CA LYS A 91 -10.75 12.26 4.96
C LYS A 91 -10.34 10.84 5.32
N TYR A 92 -11.03 10.21 6.28
CA TYR A 92 -10.73 8.83 6.66
C TYR A 92 -11.13 7.83 5.57
N SER A 93 -12.17 8.10 4.78
CA SER A 93 -12.48 7.33 3.58
C SER A 93 -11.32 7.38 2.57
N GLU A 94 -10.85 8.58 2.22
CA GLU A 94 -9.70 8.77 1.31
C GLU A 94 -8.43 8.09 1.83
N TYR A 95 -8.15 8.21 3.13
CA TYR A 95 -7.01 7.53 3.75
C TYR A 95 -7.14 6.01 3.75
N SER A 96 -8.35 5.48 3.94
CA SER A 96 -8.58 4.03 3.92
C SER A 96 -8.34 3.43 2.53
N GLU A 97 -8.77 4.12 1.46
CA GLU A 97 -8.48 3.74 0.08
C GLU A 97 -6.97 3.79 -0.21
N ALA A 98 -6.29 4.85 0.24
CA ALA A 98 -4.85 4.97 0.08
C ALA A 98 -4.08 3.88 0.86
N PHE A 99 -4.57 3.50 2.04
CA PHE A 99 -4.01 2.40 2.82
C PHE A 99 -4.13 1.05 2.11
N VAL A 100 -5.28 0.75 1.52
CA VAL A 100 -5.44 -0.46 0.67
C VAL A 100 -4.44 -0.44 -0.50
N GLY A 101 -4.22 0.73 -1.10
CA GLY A 101 -3.18 0.90 -2.13
C GLY A 101 -1.77 0.55 -1.62
N ILE A 102 -1.42 1.00 -0.42
CA ILE A 102 -0.14 0.64 0.24
C ILE A 102 -0.03 -0.87 0.44
N LEU A 103 -1.09 -1.53 0.91
CA LEU A 103 -1.10 -2.98 1.09
C LEU A 103 -0.88 -3.67 -0.26
N GLY A 104 -1.60 -3.27 -1.32
CA GLY A 104 -1.39 -3.82 -2.66
C GLY A 104 0.03 -3.65 -3.18
N ASP A 105 0.63 -2.46 -3.03
CA ASP A 105 2.01 -2.21 -3.43
C ASP A 105 3.03 -3.05 -2.64
N PHE A 106 2.77 -3.27 -1.34
CA PHE A 106 3.60 -4.15 -0.52
C PHE A 106 3.41 -5.63 -0.87
N GLU A 107 2.20 -6.07 -1.22
CA GLU A 107 1.94 -7.43 -1.71
C GLU A 107 2.74 -7.73 -2.98
N GLU A 108 2.90 -6.76 -3.88
CA GLU A 108 3.79 -6.90 -5.04
C GLU A 108 5.26 -7.10 -4.64
N VAL A 109 5.71 -6.51 -3.53
CA VAL A 109 7.05 -6.78 -2.96
C VAL A 109 7.12 -8.20 -2.38
N LEU A 110 6.08 -8.65 -1.67
CA LEU A 110 5.97 -10.01 -1.15
C LEU A 110 6.00 -11.05 -2.29
N ASN A 111 5.32 -10.77 -3.40
CA ASN A 111 5.33 -11.61 -4.60
C ASN A 111 6.73 -11.81 -5.18
N GLU A 112 7.60 -10.78 -5.14
CA GLU A 112 8.99 -10.94 -5.55
C GLU A 112 9.72 -11.97 -4.66
N PHE A 113 9.44 -12.00 -3.36
CA PHE A 113 10.07 -12.93 -2.42
C PHE A 113 9.65 -14.40 -2.57
N ILE A 114 8.49 -14.70 -3.18
CA ILE A 114 8.02 -16.07 -3.40
C ILE A 114 9.06 -16.88 -4.18
N SER A 115 9.72 -16.23 -5.15
CA SER A 115 10.76 -16.86 -5.98
C SER A 115 12.11 -17.04 -5.26
N TYR A 116 12.31 -16.46 -4.07
CA TYR A 116 13.58 -16.44 -3.34
C TYR A 116 13.42 -16.80 -1.86
N PRO A 117 12.99 -18.04 -1.52
CA PRO A 117 12.64 -18.46 -0.16
C PRO A 117 13.78 -18.32 0.86
N LYS A 118 15.05 -18.42 0.44
CA LYS A 118 16.20 -18.20 1.31
C LYS A 118 16.30 -16.76 1.80
N ILE A 119 16.03 -15.79 0.93
CA ILE A 119 16.10 -14.37 1.26
C ILE A 119 14.90 -14.00 2.13
N SER A 120 13.70 -14.45 1.75
CA SER A 120 12.48 -14.30 2.56
C SER A 120 12.70 -14.72 4.01
N ARG A 121 13.25 -15.93 4.24
CA ARG A 121 13.53 -16.44 5.58
C ARG A 121 14.49 -15.54 6.38
N VAL A 122 15.50 -14.98 5.73
CA VAL A 122 16.49 -14.11 6.39
C VAL A 122 15.94 -12.71 6.66
N CYS A 123 14.95 -12.26 5.88
CA CYS A 123 14.28 -10.98 6.06
C CYS A 123 13.04 -11.08 6.97
N HIS A 124 12.71 -12.26 7.50
CA HIS A 124 11.48 -12.50 8.26
C HIS A 124 11.31 -11.59 9.48
N GLU A 125 12.39 -11.28 10.20
CA GLU A 125 12.33 -10.34 11.34
C GLU A 125 11.82 -8.96 10.90
N ILE A 126 12.36 -8.41 9.80
CA ILE A 126 11.91 -7.12 9.25
C ILE A 126 10.45 -7.22 8.79
N LEU A 127 10.06 -8.30 8.11
CA LEU A 127 8.67 -8.53 7.67
C LEU A 127 7.68 -8.57 8.85
N THR A 128 8.11 -9.06 10.01
CA THR A 128 7.26 -9.08 11.22
C THR A 128 7.03 -7.67 11.78
N GLU A 129 8.00 -6.77 11.66
CA GLU A 129 7.83 -5.37 12.07
C GLU A 129 6.79 -4.65 11.19
N TYR A 130 6.73 -4.97 9.89
CA TYR A 130 5.67 -4.47 9.02
C TYR A 130 4.27 -4.91 9.48
N ASP A 131 4.09 -6.17 9.92
CA ASP A 131 2.81 -6.69 10.41
C ASP A 131 2.27 -5.82 11.56
N GLN A 132 3.14 -5.43 12.49
CA GLN A 132 2.77 -4.58 13.63
C GLN A 132 2.32 -3.18 13.19
N GLN A 133 2.98 -2.59 12.19
CA GLN A 133 2.61 -1.27 11.69
C GLN A 133 1.28 -1.30 10.93
N PHE A 134 1.07 -2.32 10.09
CA PHE A 134 -0.22 -2.50 9.41
C PHE A 134 -1.36 -2.78 10.40
N ASP A 135 -1.09 -3.53 11.47
CA ASP A 135 -2.02 -3.76 12.56
C ASP A 135 -2.43 -2.45 13.26
N SER A 136 -1.44 -1.61 13.59
CA SER A 136 -1.64 -0.31 14.24
C SER A 136 -2.46 0.64 13.39
N ILE A 137 -2.12 0.80 12.10
CA ILE A 137 -2.87 1.68 11.18
C ILE A 137 -4.33 1.20 11.05
N SER A 138 -4.53 -0.12 10.97
CA SER A 138 -5.88 -0.69 10.89
C SER A 138 -6.68 -0.43 12.16
N ALA A 139 -6.06 -0.52 13.34
CA ALA A 139 -6.70 -0.20 14.62
C ALA A 139 -7.06 1.28 14.73
N ASP A 140 -6.19 2.17 14.24
CA ASP A 140 -6.47 3.61 14.20
C ASP A 140 -7.69 3.93 13.29
N PHE A 141 -7.82 3.26 12.14
CA PHE A 141 -9.00 3.37 11.27
C PHE A 141 -10.29 2.90 11.97
N GLU A 142 -10.23 1.77 12.66
CA GLU A 142 -11.37 1.23 13.41
C GLU A 142 -11.81 2.20 14.51
N SER A 143 -10.86 2.82 15.21
CA SER A 143 -11.14 3.78 16.29
C SER A 143 -11.90 5.03 15.83
N VAL A 144 -11.77 5.40 14.55
CA VAL A 144 -12.49 6.51 13.92
C VAL A 144 -13.74 6.07 13.16
N GLY A 145 -14.11 4.79 13.26
CA GLY A 145 -15.36 4.24 12.75
C GLY A 145 -15.30 3.78 11.28
N VAL A 146 -14.11 3.53 10.72
CA VAL A 146 -13.98 2.87 9.42
C VAL A 146 -14.19 1.36 9.61
N ASP A 147 -15.06 0.76 8.80
CA ASP A 147 -15.23 -0.70 8.77
C ASP A 147 -14.05 -1.33 7.99
N VAL A 148 -13.03 -1.72 8.74
CA VAL A 148 -11.82 -2.31 8.17
C VAL A 148 -12.12 -3.67 7.54
N ALA A 149 -13.04 -4.46 8.10
CA ALA A 149 -13.40 -5.75 7.53
C ALA A 149 -14.07 -5.59 6.16
N GLU A 150 -14.97 -4.61 6.02
CA GLU A 150 -15.55 -4.25 4.73
C GLU A 150 -14.47 -3.77 3.75
N LEU A 151 -13.54 -2.92 4.20
CA LEU A 151 -12.42 -2.43 3.39
C LEU A 151 -11.57 -3.57 2.80
N PHE A 152 -11.19 -4.56 3.63
CA PHE A 152 -10.49 -5.75 3.17
C PHE A 152 -11.34 -6.58 2.20
N SER A 153 -12.64 -6.76 2.48
CA SER A 153 -13.53 -7.56 1.64
C SER A 153 -13.70 -6.99 0.21
N GLN A 154 -13.59 -5.67 0.07
CA GLN A 154 -13.68 -4.97 -1.21
C GLN A 154 -12.33 -4.83 -1.91
N SER A 155 -11.23 -5.11 -1.21
CA SER A 155 -9.88 -5.06 -1.77
C SER A 155 -9.56 -6.29 -2.60
N SER A 156 -8.57 -6.17 -3.49
CA SER A 156 -8.03 -7.29 -4.27
C SER A 156 -6.82 -7.97 -3.59
N ILE A 157 -6.65 -7.76 -2.29
CA ILE A 157 -5.50 -8.27 -1.52
C ILE A 157 -5.60 -9.80 -1.40
N ASP A 158 -4.56 -10.53 -1.82
CA ASP A 158 -4.50 -11.98 -1.67
C ASP A 158 -3.93 -12.36 -0.30
N VAL A 159 -4.83 -12.50 0.67
CA VAL A 159 -4.54 -12.86 2.06
C VAL A 159 -3.71 -14.15 2.22
N THR A 160 -3.67 -15.01 1.20
CA THR A 160 -2.83 -16.21 1.18
C THR A 160 -1.34 -15.85 1.10
N ILE A 161 -0.99 -14.84 0.30
CA ILE A 161 0.39 -14.35 0.17
C ILE A 161 0.85 -13.77 1.51
N TRP A 162 0.02 -12.93 2.13
CA TRP A 162 0.30 -12.34 3.44
C TRP A 162 0.52 -13.41 4.50
N SER A 163 -0.38 -14.39 4.57
CA SER A 163 -0.28 -15.49 5.53
C SER A 163 0.97 -16.36 5.28
N TYR A 164 1.36 -16.58 4.02
CA TYR A 164 2.59 -17.31 3.67
C TYR A 164 3.85 -16.64 4.22
N PHE A 165 3.88 -15.30 4.29
CA PHE A 165 5.00 -14.55 4.88
C PHE A 165 4.87 -14.33 6.39
N GLY A 166 3.80 -14.85 7.01
CA GLY A 166 3.58 -14.80 8.46
C GLY A 166 2.84 -13.57 8.96
N PHE A 167 2.24 -12.78 8.07
CA PHE A 167 1.41 -11.63 8.47
C PHE A 167 0.10 -12.12 9.09
N THR A 168 -0.33 -11.45 10.15
CA THR A 168 -1.50 -11.83 10.94
C THR A 168 -2.47 -10.71 11.24
N PHE A 169 -2.11 -9.44 10.98
CA PHE A 169 -2.96 -8.28 11.23
C PHE A 169 -4.35 -8.34 10.55
N GLN A 170 -4.48 -9.09 9.46
CA GLN A 170 -5.74 -9.30 8.74
C GLN A 170 -6.68 -10.30 9.45
N LYS A 171 -6.15 -11.16 10.34
CA LYS A 171 -6.92 -12.22 11.02
C LYS A 171 -7.97 -11.68 11.97
N LYS A 172 -7.70 -10.55 12.64
CA LYS A 172 -8.70 -9.89 13.50
C LYS A 172 -9.95 -9.42 12.75
N TYR A 173 -9.86 -9.32 11.43
CA TYR A 173 -10.97 -8.92 10.55
C TYR A 173 -11.62 -10.11 9.83
N GLY A 174 -11.28 -11.35 10.22
CA GLY A 174 -11.87 -12.57 9.63
C GLY A 174 -11.17 -13.04 8.35
N PHE A 175 -9.98 -12.53 8.04
CA PHE A 175 -9.22 -12.91 6.85
C PHE A 175 -8.02 -13.80 7.20
N GLY A 176 -7.79 -14.86 6.45
CA GLY A 176 -6.63 -15.75 6.67
C GLY A 176 -6.83 -16.79 7.78
N GLU A 177 -8.05 -17.31 7.94
CA GLU A 177 -8.26 -18.53 8.74
C GLU A 177 -7.41 -19.68 8.18
N GLU A 178 -6.59 -20.29 9.04
CA GLU A 178 -6.21 -21.68 8.87
C GLU A 178 -7.46 -22.51 9.14
N ASP A 179 -7.99 -23.12 8.07
CA ASP A 179 -8.88 -24.26 8.19
C ASP A 179 -8.16 -25.32 9.02
N SER A 180 -8.42 -25.28 10.32
CA SER A 180 -7.94 -26.21 11.31
C SER A 180 -8.72 -27.51 11.14
N SER A 181 -8.48 -28.22 10.04
CA SER A 181 -8.90 -29.63 9.94
C SER A 181 -7.74 -30.52 10.39
N PRO A 182 -7.87 -31.19 11.54
CA PRO A 182 -6.94 -32.25 11.92
C PRO A 182 -7.27 -33.48 11.07
N HIS A 183 -6.32 -33.97 10.27
CA HIS A 183 -5.98 -35.39 10.07
C HIS A 183 -4.99 -35.61 8.93
#